data_AF-A0A7Z7IRW0-F1
#
_entry.id   AF-A0A7Z7IRW0-F1
#
_cell.length_a   1.000
_cell.length_b   1.000
_cell.length_c   1.000
_cell.angle_alpha   90.00
_cell.angle_beta   90.00
_cell.angle_gamma   90.00
#
_symmetry.space_group_name_H-M   'P 1'
#
loop_
_entity.id
_entity.type
_entity.pdbx_description
1 polymer ?
#
loop_
_entity_poly.entity_id
_entity_poly.type
_entity_poly.pdbx_seq_one_letter_code
_entity_poly.pdbx_strand_id
1 'polypeptide(L)'
;MGFLNSGFANTGFEISGTNNTGFQTTGGTVTGAWNTGLNTTGFGNTAGEVTGAFNSGRYTTGLFNSADQVTGMFNSGKSSTGFFNSGHGNTGWANAGAVNTGFGNSGNTNTGGFNAGNLNTGFGNMGNGPGLSSGFANTGTGTSGFFNQGNNASGFTNAGDDTSGARNGAPDGSGFNNSGFGGSGFQNSSDRGSGFFNSVNNGVGFQNSGFFNTGIRNSGAGNVSVYPGDAHGHSGFFHR
;
A
#
# COMPACT_ATOMS: atom_id res chain seq x y z
N MET A 1 -17.00 -1.20 55.02
CA MET A 1 -18.13 -1.12 54.07
C MET A 1 -18.89 0.16 54.34
N GLY A 2 -19.42 0.83 53.30
CA GLY A 2 -20.27 2.03 53.43
C GLY A 2 -20.00 3.02 52.30
N PHE A 3 -20.83 4.05 52.13
CA PHE A 3 -20.43 5.21 51.31
C PHE A 3 -19.08 5.76 51.86
N LEU A 4 -18.15 6.16 50.99
CA LEU A 4 -16.81 6.67 51.34
C LEU A 4 -15.90 5.65 52.06
N ASN A 5 -15.77 4.42 51.55
CA ASN A 5 -14.99 3.35 52.21
C ASN A 5 -13.54 3.13 51.69
N SER A 6 -12.63 2.74 52.58
CA SER A 6 -11.17 2.55 52.33
C SER A 6 -10.51 1.41 53.14
N GLY A 7 -9.19 1.17 52.97
CA GLY A 7 -8.40 0.03 53.53
C GLY A 7 -7.48 -0.65 52.50
N PHE A 8 -7.34 -1.99 52.56
CA PHE A 8 -7.01 -2.89 51.43
C PHE A 8 -8.18 -3.89 51.30
N ALA A 9 -8.61 -4.22 50.08
CA ALA A 9 -9.85 -4.96 49.80
C ALA A 9 -11.14 -4.19 50.19
N ASN A 10 -11.51 -3.16 49.41
CA ASN A 10 -12.44 -2.09 49.85
C ASN A 10 -13.69 -1.92 48.99
N THR A 11 -14.84 -1.67 49.64
CA THR A 11 -16.19 -1.72 49.01
C THR A 11 -17.23 -0.78 49.69
N GLY A 12 -17.99 -0.01 48.88
CA GLY A 12 -19.15 0.86 49.20
C GLY A 12 -19.05 2.33 48.70
N PHE A 13 -20.02 2.80 47.87
CA PHE A 13 -20.04 3.98 46.96
C PHE A 13 -19.06 5.14 47.24
N GLU A 14 -18.39 5.67 46.21
CA GLU A 14 -17.20 6.56 46.32
C GLU A 14 -16.06 5.87 47.12
N ILE A 15 -15.53 4.81 46.53
CA ILE A 15 -14.74 3.76 47.19
C ILE A 15 -13.28 3.83 46.73
N SER A 16 -12.33 3.55 47.64
CA SER A 16 -10.89 3.84 47.43
C SER A 16 -9.98 2.79 48.08
N GLY A 17 -8.75 2.58 47.57
CA GLY A 17 -7.85 1.52 48.08
C GLY A 17 -6.87 0.88 47.10
N THR A 18 -6.43 -0.33 47.46
CA THR A 18 -5.89 -1.37 46.57
C THR A 18 -6.67 -2.69 46.78
N ASN A 19 -6.78 -3.53 45.75
CA ASN A 19 -7.89 -4.50 45.62
C ASN A 19 -9.24 -3.78 45.81
N ASN A 20 -9.46 -2.79 44.94
CA ASN A 20 -10.18 -1.58 45.23
C ASN A 20 -11.45 -1.47 44.40
N THR A 21 -12.58 -1.74 45.02
CA THR A 21 -13.86 -1.77 44.33
C THR A 21 -14.53 -0.42 44.51
N GLY A 22 -14.05 0.61 43.78
CA GLY A 22 -14.55 1.99 43.66
C GLY A 22 -15.93 2.13 43.03
N PHE A 23 -16.57 3.32 43.09
CA PHE A 23 -17.76 3.57 42.28
C PHE A 23 -17.45 4.44 41.07
N GLN A 24 -17.72 3.95 39.87
CA GLN A 24 -18.07 2.57 39.53
C GLN A 24 -16.78 1.85 39.05
N THR A 25 -15.70 2.20 39.76
CA THR A 25 -14.32 1.70 39.81
C THR A 25 -14.20 0.25 40.34
N THR A 26 -15.07 -0.66 39.90
CA THR A 26 -15.13 -2.05 40.36
C THR A 26 -13.96 -2.90 39.85
N GLY A 27 -13.02 -3.32 40.74
CA GLY A 27 -12.06 -4.39 40.43
C GLY A 27 -10.86 -4.50 41.40
N GLY A 28 -9.81 -5.19 40.94
CA GLY A 28 -8.55 -5.48 41.65
C GLY A 28 -7.67 -4.26 41.91
N THR A 29 -6.47 -4.13 41.32
CA THR A 29 -5.61 -2.94 41.57
C THR A 29 -6.12 -1.70 40.84
N VAL A 30 -7.25 -1.17 41.27
CA VAL A 30 -8.07 -0.22 40.51
C VAL A 30 -8.04 1.18 41.11
N THR A 31 -7.91 2.21 40.27
CA THR A 31 -7.71 3.60 40.68
C THR A 31 -8.54 4.56 39.84
N GLY A 32 -9.22 5.51 40.48
CA GLY A 32 -10.01 6.57 39.82
C GLY A 32 -11.52 6.38 39.96
N ALA A 33 -12.29 6.72 38.92
CA ALA A 33 -13.76 6.70 38.94
C ALA A 33 -14.36 5.93 37.76
N TRP A 34 -15.47 5.24 38.00
CA TRP A 34 -16.31 4.61 36.96
C TRP A 34 -15.61 3.50 36.10
N ASN A 35 -14.45 2.97 36.50
CA ASN A 35 -13.76 1.89 35.78
C ASN A 35 -14.23 0.48 36.17
N THR A 36 -14.56 -0.41 35.24
CA THR A 36 -14.76 -1.83 35.56
C THR A 36 -13.63 -2.70 35.01
N GLY A 37 -13.11 -3.62 35.83
CA GLY A 37 -11.99 -4.50 35.48
C GLY A 37 -10.78 -4.39 36.42
N LEU A 38 -10.00 -5.45 36.54
CA LEU A 38 -8.82 -5.52 37.42
C LEU A 38 -7.68 -4.63 36.92
N ASN A 39 -6.82 -4.11 37.81
CA ASN A 39 -5.59 -3.41 37.41
C ASN A 39 -5.85 -2.21 36.47
N THR A 40 -6.93 -1.46 36.71
CA THR A 40 -7.37 -0.32 35.86
C THR A 40 -7.11 1.03 36.52
N THR A 41 -6.60 2.00 35.76
CA THR A 41 -6.32 3.35 36.26
C THR A 41 -6.96 4.41 35.37
N GLY A 42 -7.73 5.33 35.96
CA GLY A 42 -8.27 6.51 35.28
C GLY A 42 -9.80 6.61 35.35
N PHE A 43 -10.50 6.78 34.22
CA PHE A 43 -11.93 7.12 34.22
C PHE A 43 -12.80 6.33 33.23
N GLY A 44 -13.92 5.75 33.68
CA GLY A 44 -14.96 5.19 32.79
C GLY A 44 -14.51 4.03 31.90
N ASN A 45 -13.39 3.36 32.21
CA ASN A 45 -12.92 2.19 31.47
C ASN A 45 -13.81 0.97 31.77
N THR A 46 -13.86 -0.04 30.90
CA THR A 46 -14.70 -1.25 31.12
C THR A 46 -13.97 -2.58 30.84
N ALA A 47 -12.64 -2.58 30.93
CA ALA A 47 -11.81 -3.77 30.78
C ALA A 47 -10.56 -3.68 31.67
N GLY A 48 -10.01 -4.84 32.05
CA GLY A 48 -8.84 -4.96 32.93
C GLY A 48 -7.49 -4.60 32.29
N GLU A 49 -6.50 -4.31 33.13
CA GLU A 49 -5.13 -3.97 32.72
C GLU A 49 -5.08 -2.70 31.83
N VAL A 50 -5.88 -1.69 32.19
CA VAL A 50 -6.07 -0.44 31.41
C VAL A 50 -5.52 0.78 32.13
N THR A 51 -4.94 1.72 31.39
CA THR A 51 -4.54 3.05 31.91
C THR A 51 -5.04 4.18 31.01
N GLY A 52 -5.98 4.99 31.50
CA GLY A 52 -6.53 6.14 30.77
C GLY A 52 -8.04 6.27 30.96
N ALA A 53 -8.82 6.55 29.90
CA ALA A 53 -10.26 6.73 30.05
C ALA A 53 -11.12 6.19 28.90
N PHE A 54 -12.33 5.75 29.24
CA PHE A 54 -13.35 5.25 28.29
C PHE A 54 -12.89 4.10 27.37
N ASN A 55 -11.90 3.31 27.79
CA ASN A 55 -11.44 2.14 27.03
C ASN A 55 -12.21 0.88 27.44
N SER A 56 -12.59 0.03 26.48
CA SER A 56 -13.41 -1.17 26.71
C SER A 56 -12.73 -2.50 26.36
N GLY A 57 -11.43 -2.51 26.02
CA GLY A 57 -10.61 -3.72 25.87
C GLY A 57 -9.36 -3.71 26.75
N ARG A 58 -8.76 -4.89 26.98
CA ARG A 58 -7.72 -5.11 28.01
C ARG A 58 -6.31 -4.74 27.57
N TYR A 59 -5.38 -4.56 28.50
CA TYR A 59 -3.97 -4.22 28.21
C TYR A 59 -3.82 -2.91 27.42
N THR A 60 -4.70 -1.94 27.68
CA THR A 60 -4.89 -0.77 26.80
C THR A 60 -4.59 0.54 27.51
N THR A 61 -3.80 1.39 26.87
CA THR A 61 -3.36 2.70 27.38
C THR A 61 -3.91 3.83 26.51
N GLY A 62 -4.51 4.86 27.12
CA GLY A 62 -4.99 6.07 26.44
C GLY A 62 -6.51 6.27 26.50
N LEU A 63 -7.16 6.73 25.43
CA LEU A 63 -8.54 7.27 25.50
C LEU A 63 -9.50 6.67 24.45
N PHE A 64 -10.72 6.32 24.85
CA PHE A 64 -11.82 5.91 23.96
C PHE A 64 -11.53 4.69 23.06
N ASN A 65 -10.62 3.80 23.47
CA ASN A 65 -10.27 2.63 22.66
C ASN A 65 -11.22 1.45 22.92
N SER A 66 -11.90 0.99 21.89
CA SER A 66 -12.72 -0.23 21.91
C SER A 66 -11.91 -1.45 21.44
N ALA A 67 -10.77 -1.69 22.12
CA ALA A 67 -9.74 -2.60 21.65
C ALA A 67 -8.83 -3.15 22.76
N ASP A 68 -8.31 -4.37 22.55
CA ASP A 68 -7.30 -4.98 23.43
C ASP A 68 -5.87 -4.63 22.98
N GLN A 69 -4.89 -4.61 23.90
CA GLN A 69 -3.47 -4.40 23.64
C GLN A 69 -3.14 -3.10 22.87
N VAL A 70 -3.91 -2.04 23.11
CA VAL A 70 -3.79 -0.77 22.38
C VAL A 70 -3.02 0.29 23.14
N THR A 71 -2.28 1.15 22.45
CA THR A 71 -1.72 2.40 23.03
C THR A 71 -2.06 3.60 22.18
N GLY A 72 -2.93 4.50 22.67
CA GLY A 72 -3.30 5.75 21.98
C GLY A 72 -4.79 6.07 22.11
N MET A 73 -5.47 6.52 21.05
CA MET A 73 -6.86 6.99 21.15
C MET A 73 -7.79 6.53 20.02
N PHE A 74 -9.07 6.31 20.35
CA PHE A 74 -10.14 5.98 19.40
C PHE A 74 -9.90 4.73 18.52
N ASN A 75 -9.00 3.82 18.92
CA ASN A 75 -8.74 2.60 18.16
C ASN A 75 -9.80 1.51 18.45
N SER A 76 -10.02 0.62 17.49
CA SER A 76 -10.93 -0.53 17.59
C SER A 76 -10.25 -1.83 17.12
N GLY A 77 -10.59 -2.96 17.74
CA GLY A 77 -9.96 -4.25 17.44
C GLY A 77 -8.85 -4.63 18.41
N LYS A 78 -7.60 -4.82 17.96
CA LYS A 78 -6.50 -5.35 18.80
C LYS A 78 -5.10 -4.81 18.46
N SER A 79 -4.20 -4.83 19.44
CA SER A 79 -2.73 -4.77 19.30
C SER A 79 -2.19 -3.56 18.51
N SER A 80 -2.88 -2.42 18.56
CA SER A 80 -2.63 -1.25 17.69
C SER A 80 -2.14 -0.02 18.45
N THR A 81 -1.28 0.80 17.84
CA THR A 81 -0.68 2.00 18.46
C THR A 81 -1.00 3.27 17.66
N GLY A 82 -1.37 4.35 18.34
CA GLY A 82 -1.71 5.64 17.74
C GLY A 82 -3.20 5.94 17.77
N PHE A 83 -3.77 6.45 16.67
CA PHE A 83 -5.05 7.15 16.67
C PHE A 83 -6.03 6.59 15.62
N PHE A 84 -7.30 6.37 15.99
CA PHE A 84 -8.40 6.00 15.08
C PHE A 84 -8.16 4.72 14.23
N ASN A 85 -7.24 3.83 14.60
CA ASN A 85 -6.99 2.62 13.82
C ASN A 85 -8.09 1.57 14.07
N SER A 86 -8.42 0.76 13.07
CA SER A 86 -9.40 -0.33 13.17
C SER A 86 -8.82 -1.65 12.65
N GLY A 87 -9.03 -2.74 13.39
CA GLY A 87 -8.53 -4.08 13.05
C GLY A 87 -7.39 -4.54 13.96
N HIS A 88 -6.23 -4.91 13.43
CA HIS A 88 -5.18 -5.60 14.22
C HIS A 88 -3.75 -5.15 13.91
N GLY A 89 -2.94 -4.85 14.93
CA GLY A 89 -1.48 -4.65 14.72
C GLY A 89 -1.11 -3.35 14.00
N ASN A 90 -2.03 -2.38 13.90
CA ASN A 90 -1.82 -1.15 13.14
C ASN A 90 -1.04 -0.10 13.96
N THR A 91 -0.14 0.65 13.34
CA THR A 91 0.65 1.70 13.98
C THR A 91 0.52 3.03 13.24
N GLY A 92 0.08 4.09 13.91
CA GLY A 92 -0.07 5.43 13.34
C GLY A 92 -1.51 5.94 13.40
N TRP A 93 -2.03 6.54 12.32
CA TRP A 93 -3.33 7.24 12.33
C TRP A 93 -4.31 6.70 11.28
N ALA A 94 -5.53 6.33 11.69
CA ALA A 94 -6.67 6.04 10.82
C ALA A 94 -6.44 4.89 9.82
N ASN A 95 -5.62 3.90 10.18
CA ASN A 95 -5.42 2.70 9.37
C ASN A 95 -6.51 1.66 9.65
N ALA A 96 -7.00 0.98 8.62
CA ALA A 96 -8.05 -0.04 8.69
C ALA A 96 -7.56 -1.39 8.14
N GLY A 97 -7.84 -2.48 8.85
CA GLY A 97 -7.37 -3.84 8.51
C GLY A 97 -6.20 -4.26 9.41
N ALA A 98 -5.16 -4.91 8.89
CA ALA A 98 -4.10 -5.49 9.73
C ALA A 98 -2.65 -5.09 9.39
N VAL A 99 -1.81 -4.92 10.41
CA VAL A 99 -0.34 -4.73 10.30
C VAL A 99 0.06 -3.52 9.43
N ASN A 100 -0.77 -2.48 9.40
CA ASN A 100 -0.48 -1.26 8.64
C ASN A 100 0.33 -0.25 9.47
N THR A 101 1.31 0.43 8.86
CA THR A 101 2.15 1.44 9.52
C THR A 101 2.10 2.79 8.79
N GLY A 102 1.67 3.84 9.47
CA GLY A 102 1.61 5.21 8.94
C GLY A 102 0.18 5.80 9.00
N PHE A 103 -0.33 6.38 7.91
CA PHE A 103 -1.61 7.11 7.94
C PHE A 103 -2.64 6.73 6.87
N GLY A 104 -3.88 6.47 7.27
CA GLY A 104 -5.02 6.31 6.34
C GLY A 104 -4.93 5.10 5.40
N ASN A 105 -4.12 4.09 5.72
CA ASN A 105 -4.01 2.87 4.90
C ASN A 105 -5.21 1.93 5.15
N SER A 106 -5.65 1.21 4.12
CA SER A 106 -6.77 0.27 4.19
C SER A 106 -6.40 -1.09 3.60
N GLY A 107 -6.65 -2.18 4.34
CA GLY A 107 -6.25 -3.54 3.99
C GLY A 107 -5.10 -4.04 4.88
N ASN A 108 -4.10 -4.75 4.36
CA ASN A 108 -3.11 -5.42 5.21
C ASN A 108 -1.64 -5.22 4.82
N THR A 109 -0.78 -5.12 5.83
CA THR A 109 0.69 -5.07 5.69
C THR A 109 1.17 -3.90 4.83
N ASN A 110 0.49 -2.75 4.90
CA ASN A 110 0.88 -1.54 4.16
C ASN A 110 1.74 -0.59 5.01
N THR A 111 2.71 0.07 4.40
CA THR A 111 3.58 1.08 5.06
C THR A 111 3.54 2.41 4.30
N GLY A 112 3.44 3.53 5.02
CA GLY A 112 3.33 4.88 4.45
C GLY A 112 1.90 5.42 4.61
N GLY A 113 1.25 5.91 3.56
CA GLY A 113 -0.10 6.48 3.72
C GLY A 113 -1.05 6.43 2.53
N PHE A 114 -2.35 6.40 2.82
CA PHE A 114 -3.44 6.28 1.85
C PHE A 114 -3.34 5.07 0.88
N ASN A 115 -2.57 4.03 1.22
CA ASN A 115 -2.51 2.82 0.41
C ASN A 115 -3.77 1.97 0.62
N ALA A 116 -4.21 1.25 -0.43
CA ALA A 116 -5.42 0.44 -0.43
C ALA A 116 -5.14 -0.99 -0.94
N GLY A 117 -5.54 -2.00 -0.16
CA GLY A 117 -5.28 -3.40 -0.44
C GLY A 117 -4.13 -3.95 0.41
N ASN A 118 -3.24 -4.73 -0.19
CA ASN A 118 -2.24 -5.51 0.55
C ASN A 118 -0.81 -5.26 0.08
N LEU A 119 0.13 -5.26 1.02
CA LEU A 119 1.59 -5.29 0.79
C LEU A 119 2.14 -4.07 0.01
N ASN A 120 1.60 -2.87 0.27
CA ASN A 120 2.05 -1.63 -0.35
C ASN A 120 3.04 -0.85 0.54
N THR A 121 4.11 -0.26 -0.03
CA THR A 121 5.08 0.59 0.68
C THR A 121 5.27 1.94 -0.02
N GLY A 122 4.61 2.99 0.48
CA GLY A 122 4.68 4.34 -0.08
C GLY A 122 3.38 5.12 0.15
N PHE A 123 2.93 5.88 -0.85
CA PHE A 123 1.74 6.72 -0.75
C PHE A 123 0.72 6.47 -1.84
N GLY A 124 -0.55 6.25 -1.48
CA GLY A 124 -1.67 6.18 -2.43
C GLY A 124 -1.67 4.97 -3.37
N ASN A 125 -0.87 3.92 -3.10
CA ASN A 125 -0.83 2.74 -3.97
C ASN A 125 -2.06 1.85 -3.75
N MET A 126 -2.63 1.29 -4.82
CA MET A 126 -3.83 0.45 -4.77
C MET A 126 -3.57 -0.91 -5.44
N GLY A 127 -3.54 -2.00 -4.66
CA GLY A 127 -3.23 -3.33 -5.19
C GLY A 127 -3.41 -4.46 -4.18
N ASN A 128 -3.69 -5.67 -4.67
CA ASN A 128 -3.86 -6.89 -3.88
C ASN A 128 -3.10 -8.05 -4.54
N GLY A 129 -1.89 -8.37 -4.07
CA GLY A 129 -1.11 -9.48 -4.63
C GLY A 129 0.17 -9.81 -3.86
N PRO A 130 0.96 -10.80 -4.34
CA PRO A 130 2.22 -11.21 -3.72
C PRO A 130 3.37 -10.23 -4.00
N GLY A 131 3.27 -9.40 -5.03
CA GLY A 131 4.27 -8.40 -5.37
C GLY A 131 4.10 -7.11 -4.55
N LEU A 132 5.15 -6.72 -3.83
CA LEU A 132 5.27 -5.42 -3.16
C LEU A 132 5.04 -4.27 -4.17
N SER A 133 3.97 -3.49 -4.00
CA SER A 133 3.76 -2.23 -4.74
C SER A 133 4.36 -1.06 -3.97
N SER A 134 5.09 -0.15 -4.62
CA SER A 134 5.91 0.86 -3.92
C SER A 134 6.05 2.21 -4.64
N GLY A 135 6.27 3.26 -3.85
CA GLY A 135 6.34 4.64 -4.35
C GLY A 135 4.99 5.35 -4.25
N PHE A 136 4.58 6.08 -5.29
CA PHE A 136 3.47 7.02 -5.25
C PHE A 136 2.37 6.70 -6.29
N ALA A 137 1.13 6.55 -5.81
CA ALA A 137 -0.10 6.51 -6.60
C ALA A 137 -0.14 5.45 -7.72
N ASN A 138 0.52 4.31 -7.52
CA ASN A 138 0.47 3.19 -8.47
C ASN A 138 -0.78 2.33 -8.25
N THR A 139 -1.40 1.82 -9.32
CA THR A 139 -2.56 0.93 -9.26
C THR A 139 -2.24 -0.41 -9.92
N GLY A 140 -2.17 -1.48 -9.12
CA GLY A 140 -1.70 -2.79 -9.53
C GLY A 140 -0.77 -3.42 -8.48
N THR A 141 -0.24 -4.60 -8.78
CA THR A 141 0.59 -5.39 -7.85
C THR A 141 2.05 -5.45 -8.32
N GLY A 142 3.02 -5.52 -7.41
CA GLY A 142 4.45 -5.55 -7.77
C GLY A 142 4.97 -4.27 -8.44
N THR A 143 4.28 -3.15 -8.29
CA THR A 143 4.63 -1.90 -8.98
C THR A 143 5.73 -1.11 -8.27
N SER A 144 6.46 -0.27 -9.00
CA SER A 144 7.43 0.65 -8.39
C SER A 144 7.52 2.00 -9.10
N GLY A 145 7.62 3.08 -8.33
CA GLY A 145 7.78 4.44 -8.85
C GLY A 145 6.50 5.28 -8.72
N PHE A 146 6.04 5.90 -9.80
CA PHE A 146 5.04 6.97 -9.77
C PHE A 146 3.93 6.77 -10.81
N PHE A 147 2.67 6.76 -10.36
CA PHE A 147 1.46 6.79 -11.18
C PHE A 147 1.35 5.65 -12.24
N ASN A 148 1.99 4.51 -12.01
CA ASN A 148 1.87 3.36 -12.91
C ASN A 148 0.51 2.67 -12.74
N GLN A 149 -0.07 2.20 -13.83
CA GLN A 149 -1.28 1.37 -13.84
C GLN A 149 -0.93 0.02 -14.49
N GLY A 150 -1.38 -1.07 -13.89
CA GLY A 150 -1.01 -2.44 -14.29
C GLY A 150 -0.06 -3.11 -13.29
N ASN A 151 0.16 -4.41 -13.47
CA ASN A 151 0.99 -5.25 -12.61
C ASN A 151 2.47 -5.23 -13.02
N ASN A 152 3.39 -5.47 -12.08
CA ASN A 152 4.83 -5.54 -12.28
C ASN A 152 5.47 -4.31 -12.98
N ALA A 153 4.75 -3.19 -12.99
CA ALA A 153 5.10 -1.98 -13.73
C ALA A 153 6.11 -1.11 -12.95
N SER A 154 7.16 -0.64 -13.60
CA SER A 154 8.26 0.12 -12.98
C SER A 154 8.56 1.46 -13.66
N GLY A 155 8.71 2.52 -12.86
CA GLY A 155 9.06 3.88 -13.32
C GLY A 155 7.89 4.85 -13.25
N PHE A 156 7.49 5.48 -14.37
CA PHE A 156 6.59 6.64 -14.38
C PHE A 156 5.42 6.53 -15.36
N THR A 157 4.18 6.58 -14.87
CA THR A 157 2.97 6.70 -15.72
C THR A 157 2.81 5.62 -16.81
N ASN A 158 3.37 4.41 -16.60
CA ASN A 158 3.04 3.26 -17.46
C ASN A 158 1.58 2.83 -17.25
N ALA A 159 0.99 2.13 -18.21
CA ALA A 159 -0.41 1.69 -18.17
C ALA A 159 -0.65 0.23 -18.61
N GLY A 160 0.44 -0.53 -18.81
CA GLY A 160 0.40 -1.97 -19.13
C GLY A 160 1.15 -2.80 -18.10
N ASP A 161 0.76 -4.08 -17.99
CA ASP A 161 1.42 -5.06 -17.13
C ASP A 161 2.86 -5.36 -17.62
N ASP A 162 3.76 -5.73 -16.70
CA ASP A 162 5.16 -6.10 -16.99
C ASP A 162 5.98 -4.99 -17.71
N THR A 163 5.62 -3.73 -17.47
CA THR A 163 6.26 -2.56 -18.11
C THR A 163 7.43 -1.97 -17.31
N SER A 164 8.35 -1.29 -18.03
CA SER A 164 9.48 -0.58 -17.39
C SER A 164 9.84 0.73 -18.10
N GLY A 165 10.20 1.75 -17.32
CA GLY A 165 10.50 3.09 -17.84
C GLY A 165 9.33 4.05 -17.66
N ALA A 166 8.78 4.63 -18.73
CA ALA A 166 7.69 5.58 -18.61
C ALA A 166 6.69 5.57 -19.77
N ARG A 167 5.40 5.79 -19.47
CA ARG A 167 4.31 5.95 -20.45
C ARG A 167 4.10 4.77 -21.41
N ASN A 168 4.61 3.58 -21.08
CA ASN A 168 4.35 2.39 -21.90
C ASN A 168 2.88 1.97 -21.70
N GLY A 169 2.09 1.99 -22.78
CA GLY A 169 0.63 1.84 -22.75
C GLY A 169 0.13 0.42 -23.02
N ALA A 170 1.02 -0.51 -23.37
CA ALA A 170 0.72 -1.92 -23.63
C ALA A 170 1.63 -2.82 -22.78
N PRO A 171 1.23 -4.08 -22.52
CA PRO A 171 2.02 -5.00 -21.69
C PRO A 171 3.39 -5.36 -22.27
N ASP A 172 4.28 -5.91 -21.42
CA ASP A 172 5.67 -6.29 -21.73
C ASP A 172 6.54 -5.12 -22.25
N GLY A 173 6.07 -3.87 -22.14
CA GLY A 173 6.66 -2.69 -22.79
C GLY A 173 7.77 -2.00 -21.99
N SER A 174 8.93 -1.77 -22.61
CA SER A 174 10.10 -1.13 -21.96
C SER A 174 10.58 0.16 -22.63
N GLY A 175 11.04 1.14 -21.84
CA GLY A 175 11.52 2.43 -22.33
C GLY A 175 10.50 3.55 -22.18
N PHE A 176 10.28 4.37 -23.22
CA PHE A 176 9.45 5.57 -23.18
C PHE A 176 8.32 5.58 -24.22
N ASN A 177 7.08 5.70 -23.76
CA ASN A 177 5.89 6.00 -24.57
C ASN A 177 5.64 5.00 -25.72
N ASN A 178 5.92 3.71 -25.49
CA ASN A 178 5.60 2.65 -26.44
C ASN A 178 4.14 2.19 -26.27
N SER A 179 3.46 1.89 -27.37
CA SER A 179 2.03 1.49 -27.37
C SER A 179 1.77 0.12 -28.03
N GLY A 180 2.81 -0.55 -28.55
CA GLY A 180 2.73 -1.94 -29.02
C GLY A 180 3.14 -2.93 -27.92
N PHE A 181 2.56 -4.13 -27.95
CA PHE A 181 2.80 -5.20 -26.98
C PHE A 181 4.25 -5.69 -27.02
N GLY A 182 4.96 -5.76 -25.89
CA GLY A 182 6.31 -6.35 -25.82
C GLY A 182 7.42 -5.55 -26.53
N GLY A 183 7.17 -4.27 -26.80
CA GLY A 183 8.15 -3.39 -27.47
C GLY A 183 9.22 -2.83 -26.53
N SER A 184 10.33 -2.34 -27.10
CA SER A 184 11.40 -1.67 -26.35
C SER A 184 11.89 -0.37 -27.02
N GLY A 185 12.22 0.65 -26.22
CA GLY A 185 12.81 1.90 -26.71
C GLY A 185 11.88 3.11 -26.62
N PHE A 186 11.75 3.92 -27.66
CA PHE A 186 11.09 5.23 -27.64
C PHE A 186 10.01 5.37 -28.73
N GLN A 187 8.76 5.64 -28.31
CA GLN A 187 7.62 5.92 -29.20
C GLN A 187 7.34 4.85 -30.27
N ASN A 188 7.52 3.58 -29.94
CA ASN A 188 7.17 2.48 -30.84
C ASN A 188 5.69 2.10 -30.71
N SER A 189 4.97 2.08 -31.83
CA SER A 189 3.61 1.55 -31.95
C SER A 189 3.58 0.12 -32.52
N SER A 190 4.76 -0.47 -32.75
CA SER A 190 4.98 -1.85 -33.16
C SER A 190 4.92 -2.82 -31.99
N ASP A 191 4.11 -3.87 -32.08
CA ASP A 191 4.27 -5.05 -31.21
C ASP A 191 5.68 -5.64 -31.40
N ARG A 192 6.33 -6.01 -30.30
CA ARG A 192 7.66 -6.66 -30.21
C ARG A 192 8.79 -5.96 -30.97
N GLY A 193 8.58 -4.71 -31.38
CA GLY A 193 9.60 -3.89 -32.03
C GLY A 193 10.56 -3.25 -31.03
N SER A 194 11.78 -2.93 -31.49
CA SER A 194 12.82 -2.31 -30.67
C SER A 194 13.41 -1.07 -31.34
N GLY A 195 13.63 0.00 -30.58
CA GLY A 195 14.32 1.21 -31.05
C GLY A 195 13.44 2.46 -30.99
N PHE A 196 13.31 3.19 -32.09
CA PHE A 196 12.75 4.56 -32.10
C PHE A 196 11.70 4.75 -33.20
N PHE A 197 10.50 5.21 -32.82
CA PHE A 197 9.42 5.58 -33.75
C PHE A 197 8.97 4.48 -34.72
N ASN A 198 9.16 3.19 -34.39
CA ASN A 198 8.75 2.09 -35.26
C ASN A 198 7.23 1.84 -35.19
N SER A 199 6.65 1.37 -36.29
CA SER A 199 5.22 1.06 -36.40
C SER A 199 4.98 -0.25 -37.15
N VAL A 200 4.05 -1.06 -36.66
CA VAL A 200 3.78 -2.44 -37.15
C VAL A 200 4.95 -3.42 -36.83
N ASN A 201 4.64 -4.71 -36.85
CA ASN A 201 5.14 -5.75 -35.94
C ASN A 201 6.62 -6.20 -36.12
N ASN A 202 7.31 -6.47 -35.01
CA ASN A 202 8.67 -7.04 -34.91
C ASN A 202 9.80 -6.24 -35.63
N GLY A 203 9.65 -4.92 -35.84
CA GLY A 203 10.70 -4.09 -36.42
C GLY A 203 11.80 -3.68 -35.43
N VAL A 204 13.07 -3.67 -35.84
CA VAL A 204 14.21 -3.22 -35.02
C VAL A 204 14.93 -2.04 -35.68
N GLY A 205 15.03 -0.90 -35.01
CA GLY A 205 15.80 0.26 -35.46
C GLY A 205 15.04 1.59 -35.38
N PHE A 206 15.05 2.38 -36.46
CA PHE A 206 14.55 3.77 -36.46
C PHE A 206 13.54 4.02 -37.60
N GLN A 207 12.33 4.45 -37.25
CA GLN A 207 11.25 4.80 -38.19
C GLN A 207 10.87 3.67 -39.17
N ASN A 208 11.03 2.40 -38.78
CA ASN A 208 10.61 1.28 -39.62
C ASN A 208 9.08 1.12 -39.60
N SER A 209 8.54 0.67 -40.73
CA SER A 209 7.11 0.44 -40.96
C SER A 209 6.89 -0.96 -41.54
N GLY A 210 5.85 -1.67 -41.14
CA GLY A 210 5.53 -3.02 -41.63
C GLY A 210 6.09 -4.13 -40.74
N PHE A 211 6.54 -5.25 -41.32
CA PHE A 211 6.80 -6.50 -40.58
C PHE A 211 8.27 -6.93 -40.60
N PHE A 212 8.84 -7.28 -39.44
CA PHE A 212 10.18 -7.89 -39.31
C PHE A 212 11.32 -7.09 -39.96
N ASN A 213 11.21 -5.75 -40.02
CA ASN A 213 12.18 -4.89 -40.69
C ASN A 213 13.28 -4.42 -39.73
N THR A 214 14.54 -4.62 -40.11
CA THR A 214 15.71 -4.23 -39.31
C THR A 214 16.47 -3.09 -39.99
N GLY A 215 16.70 -1.96 -39.31
CA GLY A 215 17.47 -0.83 -39.86
C GLY A 215 16.78 0.53 -39.75
N ILE A 216 16.84 1.33 -40.80
CA ILE A 216 16.40 2.73 -40.83
C ILE A 216 15.38 2.95 -41.96
N ARG A 217 14.18 3.44 -41.61
CA ARG A 217 13.11 3.85 -42.54
C ARG A 217 12.68 2.76 -43.54
N ASN A 218 12.74 1.50 -43.15
CA ASN A 218 12.28 0.39 -43.99
C ASN A 218 10.75 0.35 -44.07
N SER A 219 10.21 -0.15 -45.18
CA SER A 219 8.77 -0.36 -45.41
C SER A 219 8.50 -1.70 -46.10
N GLY A 220 7.40 -2.36 -45.76
CA GLY A 220 7.06 -3.71 -46.28
C GLY A 220 7.43 -4.81 -45.29
N ALA A 221 8.03 -5.91 -45.75
CA ALA A 221 8.32 -7.07 -44.91
C ALA A 221 9.75 -7.61 -45.09
N GLY A 222 10.45 -7.87 -43.98
CA GLY A 222 11.73 -8.58 -43.94
C GLY A 222 12.94 -7.81 -44.48
N ASN A 223 12.83 -6.50 -44.68
CA ASN A 223 13.93 -5.68 -45.19
C ASN A 223 15.01 -5.47 -44.11
N VAL A 224 16.27 -5.56 -44.52
CA VAL A 224 17.42 -5.16 -43.72
C VAL A 224 18.08 -3.93 -44.34
N SER A 225 18.40 -2.92 -43.53
CA SER A 225 19.19 -1.75 -43.95
C SER A 225 20.20 -1.35 -42.87
N VAL A 226 21.33 -0.82 -43.32
CA VAL A 226 22.46 -0.39 -42.48
C VAL A 226 22.71 1.11 -42.72
N TYR A 227 23.48 1.75 -41.84
CA TYR A 227 23.78 3.18 -41.90
C TYR A 227 24.47 3.57 -43.24
N PRO A 228 24.27 4.79 -43.79
CA PRO A 228 24.86 5.17 -45.06
C PRO A 228 26.40 5.12 -45.07
N GLY A 229 26.93 4.25 -45.93
CA GLY A 229 28.36 4.00 -46.12
C GLY A 229 28.56 2.84 -47.11
N ASP A 230 27.74 1.79 -46.97
CA ASP A 230 27.78 0.59 -47.79
C ASP A 230 26.77 0.70 -48.95
N ALA A 231 27.19 0.42 -50.19
CA ALA A 231 26.42 0.70 -51.41
C ALA A 231 25.30 -0.32 -51.73
N HIS A 232 24.71 -0.96 -50.72
CA HIS A 232 23.81 -2.12 -50.86
C HIS A 232 22.50 -1.94 -50.08
N GLY A 233 21.73 -0.93 -50.44
CA GLY A 233 20.33 -0.81 -50.02
C GLY A 233 19.40 -1.73 -50.82
N HIS A 234 18.27 -2.10 -50.20
CA HIS A 234 17.14 -2.85 -50.78
C HIS A 234 17.36 -4.34 -51.07
N SER A 235 17.19 -5.18 -50.04
CA SER A 235 16.86 -6.60 -50.20
C SER A 235 15.40 -6.87 -49.78
N GLY A 236 14.44 -6.44 -50.60
CA GLY A 236 13.00 -6.69 -50.41
C GLY A 236 12.46 -7.69 -51.43
N PHE A 237 11.67 -8.68 -51.01
CA PHE A 237 11.17 -9.76 -51.90
C PHE A 237 10.08 -9.31 -52.89
N PHE A 238 9.60 -8.07 -52.79
CA PHE A 238 8.62 -7.48 -53.71
C PHE A 238 9.12 -6.13 -54.24
N HIS A 239 9.86 -6.16 -55.33
CA HIS A 239 10.15 -4.99 -56.16
C HIS A 239 9.32 -5.04 -57.44
N ARG A 240 8.15 -4.40 -57.43
CA ARG A 240 7.42 -3.95 -58.63
C ARG A 240 6.38 -2.89 -58.29
#